data_AF-A0A0F5IIP8-F1
#
_entry.id   AF-A0A0F5IIP8-F1
#
_cell.length_a   1.000
_cell.length_b   1.000
_cell.length_c   1.000
_cell.angle_alpha   90.00
_cell.angle_beta   90.00
_cell.angle_gamma   90.00
#
_symmetry.space_group_name_H-M   'P 1'
#
loop_
_entity.id
_entity.type
_entity.pdbx_description
1 polymer ?
#
loop_
_entity_poly.entity_id
_entity_poly.type
_entity_poly.pdbx_seq_one_letter_code
_entity_poly.pdbx_strand_id
1 'polypeptide(L)'
;MTIKTYSLMAIMTLCSADYANAQRVSYNHDSSKQNQITVMETGAGSLSPELYYMATHNSYKKTAAAKNKQGYRTIASISCYNQVDYAETIDSALTKRAKIEALNLADRSIDLAWLAEGSKITSKLDVFQKNIDRIIPMGGSYEQRKQWLEYYNEYECAIKSIKNYYMPNAQRKKMYLDIYAGLNYKNETLVKQLVSFQTAKETKQLLSSNTNYKLADKTSIILLAKRNWKKASNSKESGGSSNGSIEESE
;
A
#
# COMPACT_ATOMS: atom_id res chain seq x y z
N MET A 1 33.51 -25.22 -83.14
CA MET A 1 32.79 -24.38 -82.14
C MET A 1 33.55 -23.06 -81.97
N THR A 2 33.66 -22.24 -83.02
CA THR A 2 34.95 -21.55 -83.25
C THR A 2 34.92 -20.15 -83.86
N ILE A 3 33.76 -19.50 -84.07
CA ILE A 3 33.73 -18.09 -84.55
C ILE A 3 32.79 -17.22 -83.69
N LYS A 4 31.58 -17.70 -83.38
CA LYS A 4 30.63 -16.97 -82.52
C LYS A 4 31.12 -16.79 -81.08
N THR A 5 31.87 -17.75 -80.54
CA THR A 5 32.39 -17.71 -79.17
C THR A 5 33.53 -16.70 -79.00
N TYR A 6 34.43 -16.58 -79.98
CA TYR A 6 35.50 -15.58 -79.94
C TYR A 6 34.99 -14.15 -80.16
N SER A 7 33.96 -13.96 -80.99
CA SER A 7 33.31 -12.66 -81.18
C SER A 7 32.60 -12.19 -79.90
N LEU A 8 31.90 -13.08 -79.19
CA LEU A 8 31.27 -12.77 -77.90
C LEU A 8 32.29 -12.47 -76.79
N MET A 9 33.41 -13.20 -76.75
CA MET A 9 34.50 -12.90 -75.80
C MET A 9 35.16 -11.56 -76.11
N ALA A 10 35.43 -11.24 -77.38
CA ALA A 10 36.04 -9.96 -77.77
C ALA A 10 35.14 -8.75 -77.38
N ILE A 11 33.83 -8.86 -77.59
CA ILE A 11 32.86 -7.82 -77.22
C ILE A 11 32.75 -7.65 -75.70
N MET A 12 32.76 -8.76 -74.93
CA MET A 12 32.76 -8.70 -73.46
C MET A 12 34.06 -8.10 -72.90
N THR A 13 35.21 -8.37 -73.53
CA THR A 13 36.50 -7.83 -73.08
C THR A 13 36.62 -6.34 -73.38
N LEU A 14 36.09 -5.89 -74.52
CA LEU A 14 36.03 -4.46 -74.88
C LEU A 14 35.08 -3.67 -73.97
N CYS A 15 33.87 -4.19 -73.69
CA CYS A 15 32.96 -3.55 -72.73
C CYS A 15 33.58 -3.46 -71.33
N SER A 16 34.29 -4.49 -70.86
CA SER A 16 34.91 -4.49 -69.53
C SER A 16 36.03 -3.45 -69.37
N ALA A 17 36.72 -3.10 -70.46
CA ALA A 17 37.77 -2.08 -70.46
C ALA A 17 37.21 -0.63 -70.39
N ASP A 18 36.03 -0.40 -70.97
CA ASP A 18 35.35 0.90 -70.89
C ASP A 18 34.75 1.16 -69.50
N TYR A 19 34.22 0.14 -68.83
CA TYR A 19 33.74 0.26 -67.45
C TYR A 19 34.87 0.48 -66.42
N ALA A 20 36.07 -0.06 -66.66
CA ALA A 20 37.21 0.10 -65.76
C ALA A 20 37.85 1.51 -65.80
N ASN A 21 37.62 2.30 -66.86
CA ASN A 21 38.07 3.69 -66.97
C ASN A 21 37.02 4.70 -66.48
N ALA A 22 35.74 4.31 -66.36
CA ALA A 22 34.67 5.20 -65.90
C ALA A 22 34.62 5.39 -64.38
N GLN A 23 35.36 4.58 -63.62
CA GLN A 23 35.29 4.58 -62.16
C GLN A 23 36.67 4.75 -61.51
N ARG A 24 37.43 5.73 -62.01
CA ARG A 24 38.46 6.39 -61.21
C ARG A 24 37.87 7.70 -60.69
N VAL A 25 37.76 7.85 -59.38
CA VAL A 25 37.61 9.18 -58.78
C VAL A 25 38.92 9.90 -59.06
N SER A 26 38.95 10.63 -60.17
CA SER A 26 40.00 11.59 -60.46
C SER A 26 39.95 12.65 -59.35
N TYR A 27 40.86 12.56 -58.38
CA TYR A 27 41.12 13.62 -57.39
C TYR A 27 41.78 14.84 -58.04
N ASN A 28 41.73 14.99 -59.37
CA ASN A 28 41.95 16.28 -60.02
C ASN A 28 40.61 17.01 -60.01
N HIS A 29 40.32 17.68 -58.91
CA HIS A 29 39.27 18.68 -58.95
C HIS A 29 39.72 19.82 -59.87
N ASP A 30 38.82 20.31 -60.72
CA ASP A 30 39.06 21.52 -61.51
C ASP A 30 39.43 22.67 -60.56
N SER A 31 40.60 23.28 -60.79
CA SER A 31 41.15 24.34 -59.94
C SER A 31 40.21 25.54 -59.82
N SER A 32 39.42 25.81 -60.87
CA SER A 32 38.40 26.85 -60.86
C SER A 32 37.26 26.52 -59.89
N LYS A 33 36.80 25.26 -59.87
CA LYS A 33 35.75 24.78 -58.95
C LYS A 33 36.24 24.67 -57.52
N GLN A 34 37.47 24.22 -57.30
CA GLN A 34 38.08 24.23 -55.96
C GLN A 34 38.15 25.65 -55.41
N ASN A 35 38.71 26.59 -56.17
CA ASN A 35 38.82 27.98 -55.74
C ASN A 35 37.45 28.61 -55.46
N GLN A 36 36.43 28.28 -56.26
CA GLN A 36 35.06 28.71 -56.00
C GLN A 36 34.57 28.21 -54.63
N ILE A 37 34.76 26.92 -54.33
CA ILE A 37 34.39 26.32 -53.03
C ILE A 37 35.21 26.93 -51.90
N THR A 38 36.53 27.07 -52.06
CA THR A 38 37.41 27.62 -51.02
C THR A 38 37.05 29.07 -50.68
N VAL A 39 36.74 29.91 -51.68
CA VAL A 39 36.24 31.28 -51.47
C VAL A 39 34.89 31.28 -50.76
N MET A 40 33.96 30.41 -51.17
CA MET A 40 32.63 30.33 -50.55
C MET A 40 32.65 29.79 -49.11
N GLU A 41 33.62 28.94 -48.77
CA GLU A 41 33.70 28.29 -47.46
C GLU A 41 34.56 29.05 -46.47
N THR A 42 35.73 29.50 -46.90
CA THR A 42 36.75 30.09 -46.02
C THR A 42 37.00 31.58 -46.29
N GLY A 43 36.54 32.09 -47.43
CA GLY A 43 36.90 33.43 -47.89
C GLY A 43 38.35 33.58 -48.34
N ALA A 44 39.16 32.51 -48.25
CA ALA A 44 40.56 32.48 -48.65
C ALA A 44 40.67 31.77 -50.01
N GLY A 45 40.80 32.53 -51.09
CA GLY A 45 41.00 32.03 -52.45
C GLY A 45 40.81 33.12 -53.50
N SER A 46 41.24 32.86 -54.73
CA SER A 46 41.07 33.78 -55.87
C SER A 46 40.15 33.14 -56.91
N LEU A 47 39.01 33.78 -57.21
CA LEU A 47 38.21 33.39 -58.37
C LEU A 47 38.99 33.76 -59.64
N SER A 48 39.24 32.79 -60.52
CA SER A 48 39.89 33.02 -61.80
C SER A 48 38.85 33.43 -62.85
N PRO A 49 39.05 34.50 -63.65
CA PRO A 49 40.17 35.44 -63.61
C PRO A 49 40.10 36.45 -62.46
N GLU A 50 41.21 36.65 -61.74
CA GLU A 50 41.26 37.45 -60.51
C GLU A 50 40.86 38.91 -60.72
N LEU A 51 41.29 39.52 -61.83
CA LEU A 51 41.03 40.93 -62.14
C LEU A 51 39.54 41.24 -62.26
N TYR A 52 38.75 40.34 -62.86
CA TYR A 52 37.30 40.52 -63.03
C TYR A 52 36.59 40.57 -61.67
N TYR A 53 36.93 39.66 -60.76
CA TYR A 53 36.35 39.60 -59.42
C TYR A 53 36.91 40.66 -58.47
N MET A 54 38.15 41.12 -58.65
CA MET A 54 38.66 42.30 -57.94
C MET A 54 37.89 43.57 -58.33
N ALA A 55 37.55 43.74 -59.60
CA ALA A 55 36.80 44.91 -60.05
C ALA A 55 35.33 44.89 -59.59
N THR A 56 34.68 43.72 -59.62
CA THR A 56 33.23 43.61 -59.41
C THR A 56 32.81 43.14 -58.00
N HIS A 57 33.69 42.44 -57.26
CA HIS A 57 33.35 41.76 -56.00
C HIS A 57 34.31 42.09 -54.83
N ASN A 58 34.98 43.24 -54.87
CA ASN A 58 35.96 43.67 -53.85
C ASN A 58 35.36 43.76 -52.42
N SER A 59 34.13 44.26 -52.29
CA SER A 59 33.44 44.38 -51.00
C SER A 59 33.19 43.02 -50.34
N TYR A 60 32.92 42.00 -51.15
CA TYR A 60 32.77 40.63 -50.67
C TYR A 60 34.11 40.07 -50.17
N LYS A 61 35.21 40.25 -50.93
CA LYS A 61 36.56 39.83 -50.52
C LYS A 61 36.95 40.37 -49.14
N LYS A 62 36.69 41.65 -48.88
CA LYS A 62 37.02 42.32 -47.60
C LYS A 62 36.28 41.73 -46.39
N THR A 63 35.08 41.15 -46.59
CA THR A 63 34.24 40.64 -45.50
C THR A 63 34.18 39.11 -45.44
N ALA A 64 34.67 38.41 -46.47
CA ALA A 64 34.58 36.96 -46.59
C ALA A 64 35.31 36.22 -45.46
N ALA A 65 36.48 36.70 -45.02
CA ALA A 65 37.22 36.11 -43.91
C ALA A 65 36.44 36.19 -42.58
N ALA A 66 35.74 37.30 -42.32
CA ALA A 66 34.92 37.47 -41.12
C ALA A 66 33.62 36.65 -41.15
N LYS A 67 33.15 36.27 -42.35
CA LYS A 67 31.96 35.44 -42.58
C LYS A 67 32.31 33.99 -42.93
N ASN A 68 33.52 33.55 -42.57
CA ASN A 68 34.01 32.22 -42.86
C ASN A 68 33.12 31.16 -42.18
N LYS A 69 32.56 30.25 -42.99
CA LYS A 69 31.65 29.19 -42.53
C LYS A 69 32.37 28.14 -41.69
N GLN A 70 33.64 27.88 -41.97
CA GLN A 70 34.48 26.97 -41.22
C GLN A 70 34.67 27.44 -39.76
N GLY A 71 34.77 28.74 -39.53
CA GLY A 71 34.87 29.31 -38.18
C GLY A 71 33.63 28.99 -37.34
N TYR A 72 32.43 29.26 -37.87
CA TYR A 72 31.18 28.92 -37.21
C TYR A 72 31.01 27.41 -37.00
N ARG A 73 31.39 26.58 -37.98
CA ARG A 73 31.40 25.12 -37.84
C ARG A 73 32.33 24.64 -36.73
N THR A 74 33.51 25.24 -36.60
CA THR A 74 34.49 24.89 -35.57
C THR A 74 33.96 25.25 -34.18
N ILE A 75 33.40 26.45 -34.01
CA ILE A 75 32.82 26.90 -32.73
C ILE A 75 31.60 26.04 -32.35
N ALA A 76 30.72 25.74 -33.29
CA ALA A 76 29.58 24.84 -33.05
C ALA A 76 30.04 23.40 -32.72
N SER A 77 31.09 22.91 -33.38
CA SER A 77 31.66 21.59 -33.06
C SER A 77 32.28 21.58 -31.66
N ILE A 78 32.95 22.66 -31.25
CA ILE A 78 33.49 22.83 -29.89
C ILE A 78 32.37 22.80 -28.84
N SER A 79 31.25 23.49 -29.09
CA SER A 79 30.11 23.49 -28.16
C SER A 79 29.39 22.14 -28.08
N CYS A 80 29.41 21.34 -29.14
CA CYS A 80 28.89 19.97 -29.13
C CYS A 80 29.68 19.03 -28.20
N TYR A 81 30.99 19.22 -28.02
CA TYR A 81 31.76 18.38 -27.08
C TYR A 81 31.27 18.52 -25.64
N ASN A 82 30.94 19.73 -25.21
CA ASN A 82 30.42 19.97 -23.86
C ASN A 82 29.03 19.34 -23.66
N GLN A 83 28.27 19.07 -24.73
CA GLN A 83 26.94 18.45 -24.63
C GLN A 83 27.01 16.98 -24.20
N VAL A 84 28.11 16.28 -24.48
CA VAL A 84 28.31 14.89 -24.05
C VAL A 84 28.38 14.81 -22.54
N ASP A 85 29.20 15.65 -21.91
CA ASP A 85 29.34 15.69 -20.45
C ASP A 85 28.00 16.04 -19.77
N TYR A 86 27.26 17.03 -20.31
CA TYR A 86 25.93 17.36 -19.81
C TYR A 86 24.96 16.19 -19.95
N ALA A 87 24.95 15.49 -21.09
CA ALA A 87 24.10 14.34 -21.30
C ALA A 87 24.41 13.22 -20.31
N GLU A 88 25.69 12.93 -20.04
CA GLU A 88 26.10 11.92 -19.06
C GLU A 88 25.70 12.30 -17.63
N THR A 89 25.82 13.57 -17.24
CA THR A 89 25.38 14.02 -15.91
C THR A 89 23.85 13.89 -15.74
N ILE A 90 23.09 14.20 -16.80
CA ILE A 90 21.63 14.07 -16.82
C ILE A 90 21.25 12.58 -16.72
N ASP A 91 21.89 11.71 -17.51
CA ASP A 91 21.62 10.28 -17.50
C ASP A 91 21.94 9.65 -16.12
N SER A 92 23.07 10.02 -15.52
CA SER A 92 23.44 9.62 -14.17
C SER A 92 22.42 10.06 -13.13
N ALA A 93 21.92 11.30 -13.22
CA ALA A 93 20.90 11.81 -12.31
C ALA A 93 19.55 11.11 -12.48
N LEU A 94 19.13 10.83 -13.72
CA LEU A 94 17.90 10.11 -14.04
C LEU A 94 17.98 8.65 -13.57
N THR A 95 19.08 7.96 -13.83
CA THR A 95 19.32 6.58 -13.39
C THR A 95 19.29 6.48 -11.85
N LYS A 96 19.89 7.44 -11.15
CA LYS A 96 19.82 7.48 -9.67
C LYS A 96 18.39 7.68 -9.17
N ARG A 97 17.62 8.58 -9.78
CA ARG A 97 16.20 8.78 -9.43
C ARG A 97 15.36 7.54 -9.72
N ALA A 98 15.53 6.94 -10.89
CA ALA A 98 14.84 5.71 -11.27
C ALA A 98 15.15 4.56 -10.30
N LYS A 99 16.41 4.42 -9.85
CA LYS A 99 16.78 3.43 -8.83
C LYS A 99 16.09 3.68 -7.49
N ILE A 100 16.04 4.94 -7.03
CA ILE A 100 15.34 5.30 -5.79
C ILE A 100 13.84 5.06 -5.92
N GLU A 101 13.24 5.40 -7.07
CA GLU A 101 11.83 5.17 -7.34
C GLU A 101 11.50 3.68 -7.40
N ALA A 102 12.32 2.87 -8.08
CA ALA A 102 12.18 1.42 -8.10
C ALA A 102 12.29 0.81 -6.70
N LEU A 103 13.22 1.28 -5.86
CA LEU A 103 13.32 0.85 -4.46
C LEU A 103 12.07 1.24 -3.66
N ASN A 104 11.57 2.45 -3.84
CA ASN A 104 10.36 2.91 -3.15
C ASN A 104 9.08 2.22 -3.66
N LEU A 105 9.04 1.83 -4.93
CA LEU A 105 7.98 1.01 -5.51
C LEU A 105 8.04 -0.42 -4.98
N ALA A 106 9.24 -0.99 -4.85
CA ALA A 106 9.46 -2.31 -4.26
C ALA A 106 9.03 -2.34 -2.79
N ASP A 107 9.43 -1.35 -1.97
CA ASP A 107 8.97 -1.24 -0.58
C ASP A 107 7.44 -1.14 -0.51
N ARG A 108 6.81 -0.41 -1.44
CA ARG A 108 5.35 -0.26 -1.46
C ARG A 108 4.57 -1.48 -1.96
N SER A 109 5.18 -2.32 -2.78
CA SER A 109 4.52 -3.48 -3.40
C SER A 109 4.09 -4.54 -2.39
N ILE A 110 4.85 -4.70 -1.30
CA ILE A 110 4.60 -5.71 -0.27
C ILE A 110 4.45 -4.99 1.06
N ASP A 111 3.36 -5.29 1.76
CA ASP A 111 3.14 -4.84 3.12
C ASP A 111 3.97 -5.66 4.12
N LEU A 112 5.29 -5.37 4.15
CA LEU A 112 6.23 -6.00 5.07
C LEU A 112 5.87 -5.71 6.53
N ALA A 113 5.30 -4.53 6.79
CA ALA A 113 4.87 -4.15 8.13
C ALA A 113 3.72 -5.04 8.63
N TRP A 114 2.73 -5.31 7.77
CA TRP A 114 1.65 -6.24 8.10
C TRP A 114 2.13 -7.68 8.24
N LEU A 115 3.08 -8.13 7.41
CA LEU A 115 3.66 -9.46 7.56
C LEU A 115 4.35 -9.65 8.93
N ALA A 116 5.00 -8.60 9.45
CA ALA A 116 5.68 -8.65 10.73
C ALA A 116 4.74 -8.48 11.94
N GLU A 117 3.79 -7.55 11.88
CA GLU A 117 2.97 -7.16 13.06
C GLU A 117 1.50 -7.62 12.98
N GLY A 118 1.02 -8.00 11.79
CA GLY A 118 -0.40 -8.30 11.54
C GLY A 118 -0.94 -9.44 12.40
N SER A 119 -0.16 -10.50 12.61
CA SER A 119 -0.55 -11.63 13.46
C SER A 119 -0.85 -11.22 14.91
N LYS A 120 -0.04 -10.29 15.46
CA LYS A 120 -0.22 -9.78 16.83
C LYS A 120 -1.50 -8.96 16.95
N ILE A 121 -1.78 -8.12 15.96
CA ILE A 121 -2.98 -7.28 15.92
C ILE A 121 -4.23 -8.15 15.76
N THR A 122 -4.22 -9.10 14.81
CA THR A 122 -5.34 -10.02 14.61
C THR A 122 -5.63 -10.86 15.85
N SER A 123 -4.60 -11.35 16.54
CA SER A 123 -4.77 -12.08 17.80
C SER A 123 -5.43 -11.22 18.88
N LYS A 124 -5.02 -9.96 19.03
CA LYS A 124 -5.63 -9.03 20.00
C LYS A 124 -7.07 -8.65 19.61
N LEU A 125 -7.36 -8.51 18.32
CA LEU A 125 -8.72 -8.26 17.84
C LEU A 125 -9.65 -9.42 18.16
N ASP A 126 -9.21 -10.66 17.94
CA ASP A 126 -9.98 -11.86 18.29
C ASP A 126 -10.27 -11.94 19.80
N VAL A 127 -9.26 -11.65 20.64
CA VAL A 127 -9.46 -11.57 22.10
C VAL A 127 -10.47 -10.47 22.47
N PHE A 128 -10.37 -9.30 21.83
CA PHE A 128 -11.29 -8.20 22.07
C PHE A 128 -12.72 -8.56 21.67
N GLN A 129 -12.91 -9.18 20.50
CA GLN A 129 -14.22 -9.67 20.05
C GLN A 129 -14.81 -10.70 21.03
N LYS A 130 -14.02 -11.67 21.48
CA LYS A 130 -14.44 -12.63 22.50
C LYS A 130 -14.87 -11.97 23.80
N ASN A 131 -14.20 -10.90 24.21
CA ASN A 131 -14.58 -10.13 25.39
C ASN A 131 -15.88 -9.34 25.15
N ILE A 132 -16.11 -8.82 23.95
CA ILE A 132 -17.38 -8.17 23.57
C ILE A 132 -18.54 -9.16 23.66
N ASP A 133 -18.35 -10.39 23.19
CA ASP A 133 -19.39 -11.41 23.25
C ASP A 133 -19.72 -11.87 24.68
N ARG A 134 -18.81 -11.67 25.64
CA ARG A 134 -19.04 -11.94 27.07
C ARG A 134 -19.90 -10.90 27.78
N ILE A 135 -20.14 -9.72 27.19
CA ILE A 135 -20.88 -8.63 27.83
C ILE A 135 -22.29 -9.08 28.26
N ILE A 136 -23.05 -9.69 27.36
CA ILE A 136 -24.44 -10.12 27.65
C ILE A 136 -24.47 -11.25 28.69
N PRO A 137 -23.68 -12.34 28.54
CA PRO A 137 -23.61 -13.39 29.57
C PRO A 137 -23.25 -12.88 30.97
N MET A 138 -22.37 -11.87 31.07
CA MET A 138 -21.93 -11.29 32.34
C MET A 138 -22.91 -10.26 32.93
N GLY A 139 -24.06 -10.02 32.29
CA GLY A 139 -25.11 -9.13 32.81
C GLY A 139 -25.02 -7.67 32.35
N GLY A 140 -24.23 -7.39 31.31
CA GLY A 140 -24.22 -6.10 30.62
C GLY A 140 -25.42 -5.89 29.69
N SER A 141 -25.65 -4.65 29.27
CA SER A 141 -26.74 -4.26 28.38
C SER A 141 -26.41 -4.46 26.90
N TYR A 142 -27.44 -4.60 26.06
CA TYR A 142 -27.31 -4.64 24.60
C TYR A 142 -26.66 -3.37 24.04
N GLU A 143 -27.02 -2.20 24.58
CA GLU A 143 -26.43 -0.92 24.17
C GLU A 143 -24.92 -0.85 24.46
N GLN A 144 -24.49 -1.40 25.59
CA GLN A 144 -23.06 -1.47 25.93
C GLN A 144 -22.32 -2.38 24.95
N ARG A 145 -22.89 -3.55 24.63
CA ARG A 145 -22.31 -4.45 23.61
C ARG A 145 -22.19 -3.75 22.25
N LYS A 146 -23.22 -3.00 21.84
CA LYS A 146 -23.23 -2.25 20.58
C LYS A 146 -22.12 -1.20 20.54
N GLN A 147 -21.95 -0.40 21.61
CA GLN A 147 -20.87 0.58 21.70
C GLN A 147 -19.48 -0.06 21.59
N TRP A 148 -19.27 -1.19 22.27
CA TRP A 148 -18.00 -1.91 22.18
C TRP A 148 -17.76 -2.52 20.79
N LEU A 149 -18.82 -2.95 20.10
CA LEU A 149 -18.74 -3.41 18.71
C LEU A 149 -18.41 -2.28 17.74
N GLU A 150 -18.88 -1.05 17.99
CA GLU A 150 -18.51 0.13 17.21
C GLU A 150 -17.00 0.40 17.31
N TYR A 151 -16.41 0.32 18.51
CA TYR A 151 -14.95 0.42 18.66
C TYR A 151 -14.20 -0.70 17.93
N TYR A 152 -14.71 -1.93 17.94
CA TYR A 152 -14.12 -3.02 17.17
C TYR A 152 -14.11 -2.71 15.66
N ASN A 153 -15.24 -2.22 15.13
CA ASN A 153 -15.38 -1.85 13.73
C ASN A 153 -14.48 -0.68 13.35
N GLU A 154 -14.27 0.28 14.25
CA GLU A 154 -13.34 1.39 14.07
C GLU A 154 -11.91 0.88 13.86
N TYR A 155 -11.44 -0.06 14.69
CA TYR A 155 -10.12 -0.67 14.53
C TYR A 155 -9.99 -1.48 13.23
N GLU A 156 -11.02 -2.26 12.86
CA GLU A 156 -11.01 -2.96 11.58
C GLU A 156 -10.92 -2.00 10.40
N CYS A 157 -11.70 -0.91 10.44
CA CYS A 157 -11.70 0.11 9.41
C CYS A 157 -10.33 0.79 9.31
N ALA A 158 -9.71 1.12 10.46
CA ALA A 158 -8.36 1.68 10.51
C ALA A 158 -7.32 0.74 9.90
N ILE A 159 -7.38 -0.57 10.17
CA ILE A 159 -6.45 -1.54 9.56
C ILE A 159 -6.66 -1.61 8.04
N LYS A 160 -7.91 -1.65 7.58
CA LYS A 160 -8.25 -1.66 6.15
C LYS A 160 -7.77 -0.39 5.46
N SER A 161 -7.97 0.78 6.09
CA SER A 161 -7.52 2.05 5.52
C SER A 161 -6.00 2.13 5.42
N ILE A 162 -5.25 1.69 6.44
CA ILE A 162 -3.78 1.67 6.42
C ILE A 162 -3.23 0.74 5.33
N LYS A 163 -3.86 -0.42 5.11
CA LYS A 163 -3.46 -1.36 4.05
C LYS A 163 -3.66 -0.75 2.66
N ASN A 164 -4.77 -0.04 2.46
CA ASN A 164 -5.12 0.56 1.18
C ASN A 164 -4.37 1.88 0.92
N TYR A 165 -3.90 2.54 1.98
CA TYR A 165 -3.28 3.86 1.87
C TYR A 165 -1.83 3.79 1.35
N TYR A 166 -1.48 4.78 0.52
CA TYR A 166 -0.17 4.90 -0.11
C TYR A 166 0.87 5.50 0.87
N MET A 167 1.62 4.63 1.55
CA MET A 167 2.59 5.01 2.60
C MET A 167 3.83 4.09 2.61
N PRO A 168 5.03 4.61 2.97
CA PRO A 168 6.21 3.78 3.20
C PRO A 168 6.03 2.76 4.33
N ASN A 169 6.66 1.58 4.24
CA ASN A 169 6.48 0.50 5.22
C ASN A 169 6.89 0.89 6.64
N ALA A 170 7.91 1.74 6.81
CA ALA A 170 8.33 2.22 8.12
C ALA A 170 7.22 3.01 8.84
N GLN A 171 6.52 3.88 8.12
CA GLN A 171 5.39 4.64 8.66
C GLN A 171 4.19 3.73 8.91
N ARG A 172 3.93 2.77 8.00
CA ARG A 172 2.86 1.77 8.17
C ARG A 172 3.06 0.94 9.44
N LYS A 173 4.27 0.50 9.72
CA LYS A 173 4.63 -0.22 10.95
C LYS A 173 4.32 0.61 12.20
N LYS A 174 4.63 1.91 12.20
CA LYS A 174 4.29 2.81 13.31
C LYS A 174 2.78 2.83 13.55
N MET A 175 1.98 3.00 12.49
CA MET A 175 0.52 3.00 12.60
C MET A 175 -0.03 1.67 13.16
N TYR A 176 0.53 0.54 12.74
CA TYR A 176 0.17 -0.77 13.29
C TYR A 176 0.49 -0.92 14.77
N LEU A 177 1.64 -0.42 15.22
CA LEU A 177 2.00 -0.43 16.64
C LEU A 177 1.08 0.49 17.46
N ASP A 178 0.70 1.66 16.91
CA ASP A 178 -0.24 2.57 17.55
C ASP A 178 -1.63 1.93 17.70
N ILE A 179 -2.12 1.24 16.66
CA ILE A 179 -3.36 0.45 16.72
C ILE A 179 -3.25 -0.64 17.78
N TYR A 180 -2.14 -1.38 17.83
CA TYR A 180 -1.93 -2.43 18.81
C TYR A 180 -2.01 -1.90 20.24
N ALA A 181 -1.34 -0.78 20.51
CA ALA A 181 -1.34 -0.14 21.83
C ALA A 181 -2.75 0.35 22.21
N GLY A 182 -3.44 1.02 21.29
CA GLY A 182 -4.81 1.49 21.50
C GLY A 182 -5.80 0.34 21.75
N LEU A 183 -5.70 -0.72 20.95
CA LEU A 183 -6.52 -1.92 21.09
C LEU A 183 -6.28 -2.61 22.44
N ASN A 184 -5.03 -2.72 22.89
CA ASN A 184 -4.71 -3.30 24.19
C ASN A 184 -5.32 -2.49 25.33
N TYR A 185 -5.21 -1.16 25.27
CA TYR A 185 -5.82 -0.24 26.25
C TYR A 185 -7.36 -0.37 26.31
N LYS A 186 -8.03 -0.42 25.14
CA LYS A 186 -9.48 -0.61 25.07
C LYS A 186 -9.90 -1.98 25.60
N ASN A 187 -9.16 -3.03 25.27
CA ASN A 187 -9.42 -4.38 25.75
C ASN A 187 -9.28 -4.47 27.28
N GLU A 188 -8.24 -3.88 27.87
CA GLU A 188 -8.10 -3.80 29.33
C GLU A 188 -9.24 -3.04 29.99
N THR A 189 -9.71 -1.97 29.37
CA THR A 189 -10.88 -1.21 29.84
C THR A 189 -12.14 -2.07 29.82
N LEU A 190 -12.37 -2.80 28.73
CA LEU A 190 -13.51 -3.72 28.62
C LEU A 190 -13.43 -4.83 29.67
N VAL A 191 -12.26 -5.44 29.90
CA VAL A 191 -12.09 -6.47 30.93
C VAL A 191 -12.45 -5.95 32.33
N LYS A 192 -12.03 -4.72 32.68
CA LYS A 192 -12.42 -4.10 33.96
C LYS A 192 -13.94 -3.93 34.06
N GLN A 193 -14.60 -3.51 32.98
CA GLN A 193 -16.06 -3.39 32.95
C GLN A 193 -16.76 -4.75 33.04
N LEU A 194 -16.26 -5.77 32.35
CA LEU A 194 -16.80 -7.14 32.42
C LEU A 194 -16.78 -7.68 33.86
N VAL A 195 -15.69 -7.47 34.60
CA VAL A 195 -15.62 -7.82 36.01
C VAL A 195 -16.69 -7.08 36.82
N SER A 196 -16.91 -5.79 36.55
CA SER A 196 -17.97 -5.03 37.23
C SER A 196 -19.39 -5.53 36.92
N PHE A 197 -19.64 -5.97 35.68
CA PHE A 197 -20.93 -6.57 35.31
C PHE A 197 -21.14 -7.90 36.03
N GLN A 198 -20.10 -8.74 36.06
CA GLN A 198 -20.15 -10.03 36.73
C GLN A 198 -20.40 -9.88 38.23
N THR A 199 -19.67 -9.00 38.92
CA THR A 199 -19.88 -8.77 40.36
C THR A 199 -21.25 -8.18 40.66
N ALA A 200 -21.76 -7.28 39.82
CA ALA A 200 -23.11 -6.74 39.96
C ALA A 200 -24.19 -7.82 39.75
N LYS A 201 -24.00 -8.72 38.78
CA LYS A 201 -24.89 -9.86 38.53
C LYS A 201 -24.91 -10.84 39.70
N GLU A 202 -23.74 -11.25 40.19
CA GLU A 202 -23.60 -12.14 41.35
C GLU A 202 -24.21 -11.52 42.60
N THR A 203 -23.92 -10.25 42.87
CA THR A 203 -24.50 -9.53 44.01
C THR A 203 -26.03 -9.50 43.93
N LYS A 204 -26.62 -9.20 42.76
CA LYS A 204 -28.08 -9.26 42.57
C LYS A 204 -28.65 -10.66 42.81
N GLN A 205 -27.96 -11.72 42.36
CA GLN A 205 -28.38 -13.11 42.60
C GLN A 205 -28.29 -13.50 44.07
N LEU A 206 -27.27 -13.04 44.79
CA LEU A 206 -27.14 -13.26 46.21
C LEU A 206 -28.22 -12.50 47.00
N LEU A 207 -28.49 -11.24 46.65
CA LEU A 207 -29.58 -10.47 47.28
C LEU A 207 -30.95 -11.11 47.04
N SER A 208 -31.25 -11.56 45.83
CA SER A 208 -32.52 -12.23 45.55
C SER A 208 -32.64 -13.58 46.28
N SER A 209 -31.55 -14.33 46.37
CA SER A 209 -31.49 -15.57 47.16
C SER A 209 -31.70 -15.29 48.65
N ASN A 210 -31.17 -14.18 49.15
CA ASN A 210 -31.41 -13.70 50.51
C ASN A 210 -32.90 -13.37 50.69
N THR A 211 -33.54 -12.59 49.82
CA THR A 211 -34.98 -12.30 49.96
C THR A 211 -35.89 -13.53 49.93
N ASN A 212 -35.40 -14.66 49.41
CA ASN A 212 -36.10 -15.94 49.41
C ASN A 212 -35.94 -16.76 50.70
N TYR A 213 -35.12 -16.33 51.67
CA TYR A 213 -35.38 -16.75 53.05
C TYR A 213 -36.77 -16.19 53.38
N LYS A 214 -37.81 -17.02 53.36
CA LYS A 214 -39.01 -16.70 54.12
C LYS A 214 -38.48 -16.53 55.54
N LEU A 215 -38.48 -15.31 56.09
CA LEU A 215 -38.58 -15.18 57.54
C LEU A 215 -39.70 -16.13 57.91
N ALA A 216 -39.39 -17.21 58.64
CA ALA A 216 -40.38 -18.21 59.01
C ALA A 216 -41.63 -17.43 59.42
N ASP A 217 -42.78 -17.66 58.79
CA ASP A 217 -43.97 -16.87 59.05
C ASP A 217 -44.43 -17.22 60.46
N LYS A 218 -43.83 -16.54 61.43
CA LYS A 218 -43.96 -16.80 62.85
C LYS A 218 -45.43 -16.71 63.23
N THR A 219 -46.18 -15.82 62.55
CA THR A 219 -47.61 -15.65 62.76
C THR A 219 -48.40 -16.89 62.32
N SER A 220 -48.14 -17.43 61.12
CA SER A 220 -48.79 -18.67 60.67
C SER A 220 -48.43 -19.88 61.55
N ILE A 221 -47.17 -19.98 62.00
CA ILE A 221 -46.68 -21.05 62.86
C ILE A 221 -47.34 -20.97 64.24
N ILE A 222 -47.41 -19.77 64.83
CA ILE A 222 -48.09 -19.52 66.10
C ILE A 222 -49.59 -19.82 65.98
N LEU A 223 -50.25 -19.41 64.90
CA LEU A 223 -51.67 -19.67 64.66
C LEU A 223 -51.96 -21.17 64.47
N LEU A 224 -51.10 -21.89 63.74
CA LEU A 224 -51.18 -23.35 63.59
C LEU A 224 -50.99 -24.06 64.94
N ALA A 225 -49.98 -23.68 65.72
CA ALA A 225 -49.75 -24.23 67.06
C ALA A 225 -50.95 -23.99 67.98
N LYS A 226 -51.51 -22.77 67.98
CA LYS A 226 -52.69 -22.41 68.78
C LYS A 226 -53.94 -23.20 68.36
N ARG A 227 -54.16 -23.41 67.06
CA ARG A 227 -55.25 -24.25 66.55
C ARG A 227 -55.08 -25.72 66.96
N ASN A 228 -53.87 -26.26 66.88
CA ASN A 228 -53.59 -27.64 67.29
C ASN A 228 -53.78 -27.83 68.80
N TRP A 229 -53.38 -26.85 69.62
CA TRP A 229 -53.62 -26.88 71.08
C TRP A 229 -55.13 -26.89 71.41
N LYS A 230 -55.93 -26.01 70.79
CA LYS A 230 -57.39 -26.03 70.96
C LYS A 230 -58.03 -27.35 70.51
N LYS A 231 -57.57 -27.93 69.39
CA LYS A 231 -58.05 -29.23 68.92
C LYS A 231 -57.71 -30.34 69.93
N ALA A 232 -56.50 -30.33 70.47
CA ALA A 232 -56.07 -31.29 71.49
C ALA A 232 -56.85 -31.14 72.81
N SER A 233 -57.15 -29.90 73.25
CA SER A 233 -57.97 -29.70 74.45
C SER A 233 -59.40 -30.20 74.26
N ASN A 234 -60.04 -29.85 73.14
CA ASN A 234 -61.41 -30.26 72.86
C ASN A 234 -61.53 -31.79 72.62
N SER A 235 -60.48 -32.45 72.14
CA SER A 235 -60.47 -33.91 71.99
C SER A 235 -60.47 -34.67 73.34
N LYS A 236 -60.02 -34.02 74.43
CA LYS A 236 -60.09 -34.60 75.78
C LYS A 236 -61.47 -34.44 76.42
N GLU A 237 -62.29 -33.50 75.99
CA GLU A 237 -63.65 -33.29 76.50
C GLU A 237 -64.70 -34.19 75.84
N SER A 238 -64.40 -34.84 74.70
CA SER A 238 -65.34 -35.73 73.97
C SER A 238 -65.17 -37.22 74.28
N GLY A 239 -64.26 -37.61 75.18
CA GLY A 239 -63.98 -39.01 75.53
C GLY A 239 -64.67 -39.43 76.82
N GLY A 240 -65.99 -39.63 76.78
CA GLY A 240 -66.77 -40.12 77.93
C GLY A 240 -67.86 -41.11 77.51
N SER A 241 -67.66 -42.37 77.92
CA SER A 241 -68.64 -43.45 78.11
C SER A 241 -68.94 -44.42 76.95
N SER A 242 -68.42 -45.66 77.07
CA SER A 242 -69.12 -46.87 76.61
C SER A 242 -69.10 -47.91 77.74
N ASN A 243 -70.24 -48.07 78.39
CA ASN A 243 -70.53 -49.06 79.43
C ASN A 243 -70.89 -50.41 78.76
N GLY A 244 -70.28 -51.51 79.19
CA GLY A 244 -70.59 -52.87 78.71
C GLY A 244 -71.03 -53.75 79.88
N SER A 245 -72.30 -54.15 79.87
CA SER A 245 -73.03 -54.90 80.90
C SER A 245 -72.52 -56.34 81.11
N ILE A 246 -72.58 -56.83 82.36
CA ILE A 246 -72.58 -58.26 82.70
C ILE A 246 -73.69 -58.50 83.73
N GLU A 247 -74.75 -59.17 83.29
CA GLU A 247 -75.70 -60.03 84.05
C GLU A 247 -75.47 -61.45 83.48
N GLU A 248 -75.67 -62.59 84.12
CA GLU A 248 -76.02 -63.10 85.47
C GLU A 248 -76.12 -64.63 85.26
N SER A 249 -75.70 -65.50 86.20
CA SER A 249 -76.33 -66.81 86.53
C SER A 249 -75.45 -67.71 87.43
N GLU A 250 -76.07 -68.14 88.54
CA GLU A 250 -75.91 -69.34 89.40
C GLU A 250 -74.55 -70.04 89.55
#